data_AF-K2CCX4-F1
#
_entry.id   AF-K2CCX4-F1
#
_cell.length_a   1.000
_cell.length_b   1.000
_cell.length_c   1.000
_cell.angle_alpha   90.00
_cell.angle_beta   90.00
_cell.angle_gamma   90.00
#
_symmetry.space_group_name_H-M   'P 1'
#
loop_
_entity.id
_entity.type
_entity.pdbx_description
1 polymer ?
#
loop_
_entity_poly.entity_id
_entity_poly.type
_entity_poly.pdbx_seq_one_letter_code
_entity_poly.pdbx_strand_id
1 'polypeptide(L)'
;MVLLAISLAVAIPRVDLEVRRGKEDHLRFILGEFKRAVNKFERCHSRMPAGPEELLRDNLGNRFLRQSYPDPFTGRFDWVFAKDDQGRVLIHSASEELSISGARYSDFR
;
A
#
# COMPACT_ATOMS: atom_id res chain seq x y z
N MET A 1 15.21 32.68 -43.13
CA MET A 1 14.59 33.02 -41.84
C MET A 1 14.29 31.72 -41.10
N VAL A 2 15.23 31.21 -40.30
CA VAL A 2 15.02 30.04 -39.43
C VAL A 2 14.79 30.58 -38.02
N LEU A 3 13.52 30.85 -37.69
CA LEU A 3 13.11 31.18 -36.34
C LEU A 3 12.89 29.87 -35.59
N LEU A 4 13.98 29.46 -34.95
CA LEU A 4 14.08 28.74 -33.68
C LEU A 4 12.72 28.37 -33.02
N ALA A 5 12.30 27.12 -33.18
CA ALA A 5 11.22 26.53 -32.39
C ALA A 5 11.82 25.95 -31.10
N ILE A 6 11.94 26.75 -30.04
CA ILE A 6 12.32 26.26 -28.71
C ILE A 6 11.37 26.88 -27.68
N SER A 7 10.31 26.16 -27.33
CA SER A 7 9.67 26.23 -26.00
C SER A 7 8.41 25.35 -25.90
N LEU A 8 8.58 24.04 -25.69
CA LEU A 8 7.48 23.24 -25.11
C LEU A 8 7.94 22.00 -24.32
N ALA A 9 9.03 22.09 -23.56
CA ALA A 9 9.56 20.96 -22.80
C ALA A 9 9.60 21.17 -21.26
N VAL A 10 8.82 22.11 -20.70
CA VAL A 10 8.88 22.45 -19.25
C VAL A 10 7.51 22.35 -18.57
N ALA A 11 6.81 21.22 -18.72
CA ALA A 11 5.58 20.96 -17.96
C ALA A 11 5.45 19.54 -17.35
N ILE A 12 6.33 18.61 -17.71
CA ILE A 12 6.23 17.19 -17.34
C ILE A 12 6.47 16.88 -15.84
N PRO A 13 7.44 17.49 -15.11
CA PRO A 13 7.83 16.97 -13.80
C PRO A 13 6.77 17.16 -12.69
N ARG A 14 5.81 18.08 -12.87
CA ARG A 14 4.78 18.34 -11.85
C ARG A 14 3.69 17.27 -11.83
N VAL A 15 3.33 16.74 -12.99
CA VAL A 15 2.26 15.72 -13.11
C VAL A 15 2.69 14.41 -12.48
N ASP A 16 3.94 14.00 -12.67
CA ASP A 16 4.49 12.77 -12.11
C ASP A 16 4.54 12.80 -10.57
N LEU A 17 4.92 13.95 -9.99
CA LEU A 17 4.92 14.14 -8.53
C LEU A 17 3.51 14.06 -7.94
N GLU A 18 2.51 14.65 -8.59
CA GLU A 18 1.13 14.62 -8.10
C GLU A 18 0.55 13.21 -8.17
N VAL A 19 0.82 12.47 -9.25
CA VAL A 19 0.45 11.06 -9.36
C VAL A 19 1.09 10.24 -8.24
N ARG A 20 2.38 10.46 -7.97
CA ARG A 20 3.08 9.75 -6.89
C ARG A 20 2.51 10.08 -5.51
N ARG A 21 2.18 11.35 -5.23
CA ARG A 21 1.47 11.73 -3.98
C ARG A 21 0.14 11.00 -3.84
N GLY A 22 -0.65 10.95 -4.92
CA GLY A 22 -1.90 10.22 -4.94
C GLY A 22 -1.72 8.72 -4.66
N LYS A 23 -0.66 8.09 -5.20
CA LYS A 23 -0.31 6.71 -4.87
C LYS A 23 0.09 6.52 -3.40
N GLU A 24 0.86 7.45 -2.83
CA GLU A 24 1.25 7.39 -1.42
C GLU A 24 0.06 7.57 -0.47
N ASP A 25 -0.87 8.47 -0.81
CA ASP A 25 -2.11 8.64 -0.05
C ASP A 25 -2.99 7.39 -0.13
N HIS A 26 -3.06 6.78 -1.31
CA HIS A 26 -3.77 5.52 -1.50
C HIS A 26 -3.10 4.37 -0.72
N LEU A 27 -1.76 4.29 -0.70
CA LEU A 27 -1.01 3.32 0.09
C LEU A 27 -1.36 3.44 1.58
N ARG A 28 -1.30 4.67 2.13
CA ARG A 28 -1.68 4.93 3.53
C ARG A 28 -3.13 4.55 3.82
N PHE A 29 -4.05 4.86 2.91
CA PHE A 29 -5.44 4.46 3.03
C PHE A 29 -5.60 2.92 3.12
N ILE A 30 -4.95 2.19 2.22
CA ILE A 30 -5.01 0.72 2.18
C ILE A 30 -4.40 0.11 3.44
N LEU A 31 -3.24 0.59 3.90
CA LEU A 31 -2.63 0.14 5.16
C LEU A 31 -3.57 0.38 6.35
N GLY A 32 -4.32 1.48 6.35
CA GLY A 32 -5.38 1.74 7.31
C GLY A 32 -6.52 0.70 7.27
N GLU A 33 -6.96 0.27 6.09
CA GLU A 33 -7.94 -0.82 5.92
C GLU A 33 -7.41 -2.14 6.45
N PHE A 34 -6.16 -2.48 6.15
CA PHE A 34 -5.51 -3.68 6.69
C PHE A 34 -5.44 -3.66 8.21
N LYS A 35 -5.01 -2.56 8.82
CA LYS A 35 -4.98 -2.41 10.28
C LYS A 35 -6.36 -2.59 10.91
N ARG A 36 -7.40 -2.00 10.31
CA ARG A 36 -8.79 -2.18 10.75
C ARG A 36 -9.25 -3.64 10.63
N ALA A 37 -8.90 -4.30 9.52
CA ALA A 37 -9.24 -5.70 9.26
C ALA A 37 -8.56 -6.66 10.25
N VAL A 38 -7.25 -6.50 10.48
CA VAL A 38 -6.47 -7.28 11.46
C VAL A 38 -7.06 -7.16 12.85
N ASN A 39 -7.35 -5.93 13.31
CA ASN A 39 -7.94 -5.71 14.63
C ASN A 39 -9.33 -6.37 14.76
N LYS A 40 -10.14 -6.35 13.69
CA LYS A 40 -11.45 -7.01 13.69
C LYS A 40 -11.29 -8.54 13.68
N PHE A 41 -10.35 -9.06 12.92
CA PHE A 41 -10.03 -10.49 12.85
C PHE A 41 -9.59 -11.02 14.21
N GLU A 42 -8.67 -10.32 14.88
CA GLU A 42 -8.18 -10.67 16.21
C GLU A 42 -9.32 -10.74 17.22
N ARG A 43 -10.24 -9.77 17.23
CA ARG A 43 -11.42 -9.80 18.12
C ARG A 43 -12.35 -10.97 17.86
N CYS A 44 -12.47 -11.43 16.62
CA CYS A 44 -13.33 -12.55 16.26
C CYS A 44 -12.70 -13.92 16.55
N HIS A 45 -11.38 -14.05 16.37
CA HIS A 45 -10.68 -15.35 16.43
C HIS A 45 -9.71 -15.51 17.60
N SER A 46 -9.46 -14.44 18.38
CA SER A 46 -8.45 -14.39 19.44
C SER A 46 -7.05 -14.79 18.97
N ARG A 47 -6.74 -14.58 17.68
CA ARG A 47 -5.43 -14.82 17.07
C ARG A 47 -5.17 -13.82 15.96
N MET A 48 -3.89 -13.63 15.63
CA MET A 48 -3.50 -12.88 14.44
C MET A 48 -3.79 -13.66 13.14
N PRO A 49 -4.07 -12.95 12.03
CA PRO A 49 -4.17 -13.57 10.73
C PRO A 49 -2.80 -14.08 10.26
N ALA A 50 -2.78 -15.20 9.54
CA ALA A 50 -1.55 -15.76 8.98
C ALA A 50 -1.10 -15.05 7.70
N GLY A 51 -2.03 -14.40 7.00
CA GLY A 51 -1.79 -13.71 5.73
C GLY A 51 -2.98 -12.86 5.30
N PRO A 52 -2.85 -12.11 4.19
CA PRO A 52 -3.90 -11.25 3.68
C PRO A 52 -5.13 -12.02 3.18
N GLU A 53 -4.96 -13.28 2.80
CA GLU A 53 -6.04 -14.15 2.32
C GLU A 53 -7.10 -14.39 3.40
N GLU A 54 -6.68 -14.60 4.66
CA GLU A 54 -7.60 -14.77 5.79
C GLU A 54 -8.41 -13.50 6.08
N LEU A 55 -7.87 -12.33 5.72
CA LEU A 55 -8.58 -11.06 5.85
C LEU A 55 -9.60 -10.86 4.72
N LEU A 56 -9.32 -11.36 3.52
CA LEU A 56 -10.28 -11.36 2.41
C LEU A 56 -11.46 -12.29 2.70
N ARG A 57 -11.15 -13.50 3.17
CA ARG A 57 -12.14 -14.50 3.58
C ARG A 57 -11.49 -15.50 4.54
N ASP A 58 -12.04 -15.60 5.74
CA ASP A 58 -11.60 -16.62 6.70
C ASP A 58 -12.20 -18.01 6.38
N ASN A 59 -11.77 -19.01 7.14
CA ASN A 59 -12.26 -20.40 7.01
C ASN A 59 -13.76 -20.55 7.36
N LEU A 60 -14.34 -19.58 8.08
CA LEU A 60 -15.75 -19.54 8.46
C LEU A 60 -16.61 -18.77 7.44
N GLY A 61 -15.98 -18.21 6.39
CA GLY A 61 -16.62 -17.43 5.34
C GLY A 61 -16.81 -15.94 5.64
N ASN A 62 -16.34 -15.43 6.79
CA ASN A 62 -16.39 -14.01 7.13
C ASN A 62 -15.35 -13.22 6.33
N ARG A 63 -15.68 -11.97 6.01
CA ARG A 63 -14.79 -11.04 5.31
C ARG A 63 -14.43 -9.86 6.20
N PHE A 64 -13.15 -9.55 6.31
CA PHE A 64 -12.62 -8.44 7.10
C PHE A 64 -12.16 -7.28 6.23
N LEU A 65 -11.66 -7.58 5.03
CA LEU A 65 -11.44 -6.62 3.96
C LEU A 65 -12.65 -6.53 3.03
N ARG A 66 -12.87 -5.36 2.45
CA ARG A 66 -13.96 -5.11 1.51
C ARG A 66 -13.67 -5.67 0.12
N GLN A 67 -12.40 -5.69 -0.28
CA GLN A 67 -11.91 -6.13 -1.58
C GLN A 67 -10.41 -6.48 -1.50
N SER A 68 -9.88 -7.10 -2.55
CA SER A 68 -8.44 -7.26 -2.76
C SER A 68 -7.85 -5.94 -3.25
N TYR A 69 -7.24 -5.18 -2.34
CA TYR A 69 -6.56 -3.93 -2.68
C TYR A 69 -5.19 -4.22 -3.28
N PRO A 70 -4.95 -3.99 -4.59
CA PRO A 70 -3.61 -4.09 -5.14
C PRO A 70 -2.73 -2.99 -4.53
N ASP A 71 -1.45 -3.29 -4.34
CA ASP A 71 -0.45 -2.30 -3.95
C ASP A 71 -0.34 -1.24 -5.07
N PRO A 72 -0.48 0.06 -4.76
CA PRO A 72 -0.48 1.14 -5.76
C PRO A 72 0.88 1.33 -6.46
N PHE A 73 1.96 0.77 -5.93
CA PHE A 73 3.30 0.82 -6.51
C PHE A 73 3.62 -0.43 -7.34
N THR A 74 3.31 -1.63 -6.86
CA THR A 74 3.56 -2.87 -7.63
C THR A 74 2.46 -3.20 -8.64
N GLY A 75 1.24 -2.69 -8.41
CA GLY A 75 0.03 -3.01 -9.16
C GLY A 75 -0.54 -4.41 -8.87
N ARG A 76 0.01 -5.14 -7.89
CA ARG A 76 -0.36 -6.52 -7.56
C ARG A 76 -0.85 -6.65 -6.13
N PHE A 77 -1.52 -7.75 -5.82
CA PHE A 77 -1.90 -8.09 -4.44
C PHE A 77 -0.76 -8.87 -3.76
N ASP A 78 0.40 -8.25 -3.58
CA ASP A 78 1.63 -8.87 -3.08
C ASP A 78 2.12 -8.29 -1.74
N TRP A 79 1.19 -7.93 -0.86
CA TRP A 79 1.49 -7.36 0.46
C TRP A 79 2.37 -8.27 1.32
N VAL A 80 3.37 -7.69 1.97
CA VAL A 80 4.28 -8.43 2.85
C VAL A 80 3.73 -8.42 4.28
N PHE A 81 3.56 -9.60 4.86
CA PHE A 81 3.12 -9.80 6.23
C PHE A 81 4.33 -10.18 7.09
N ALA A 82 4.78 -9.23 7.91
CA ALA A 82 5.84 -9.44 8.88
C ALA A 82 5.24 -9.54 10.30
N LYS A 83 6.03 -10.07 11.23
CA LYS A 83 5.73 -10.01 12.66
C LYS A 83 6.77 -9.14 13.34
N ASP A 84 6.33 -8.27 14.24
CA ASP A 84 7.26 -7.56 15.11
C ASP A 84 7.70 -8.43 16.31
N ASP A 85 8.63 -7.91 17.11
CA ASP A 85 9.16 -8.58 18.30
C ASP A 85 8.08 -8.88 19.36
N GLN A 86 6.92 -8.21 19.28
CA GLN A 86 5.78 -8.40 20.15
C GLN A 86 4.73 -9.36 19.54
N GLY A 87 5.01 -9.95 18.38
CA GLY A 87 4.13 -10.88 17.67
C GLY A 87 2.96 -10.21 16.95
N ARG A 88 2.94 -8.89 16.83
CA ARG A 88 1.92 -8.16 16.07
C ARG A 88 2.20 -8.26 14.58
N VAL A 89 1.15 -8.36 13.78
CA VAL A 89 1.26 -8.40 12.33
C VAL A 89 1.52 -6.99 11.81
N LEU A 90 2.65 -6.83 11.13
CA LEU A 90 3.00 -5.65 10.35
C LEU A 90 2.75 -5.94 8.88
N ILE A 91 2.12 -5.00 8.19
CA ILE A 91 1.78 -5.11 6.77
C ILE A 91 2.41 -3.94 6.05
N HIS A 92 3.17 -4.20 5.01
CA HIS A 92 3.82 -3.15 4.21
C HIS A 92 3.84 -3.51 2.72
N SER A 93 4.13 -2.50 1.90
CA SER A 93 4.30 -2.64 0.45
C SER A 93 5.47 -3.57 0.13
N ALA A 94 5.35 -4.33 -0.96
CA ALA A 94 6.46 -5.11 -1.53
C ALA A 94 7.37 -4.28 -2.44
N SER A 95 7.04 -3.01 -2.69
CA SER A 95 7.86 -2.14 -3.51
C SER A 95 9.17 -1.77 -2.82
N GLU A 96 10.27 -1.88 -3.55
CA GLU A 96 11.60 -1.39 -3.16
C GLU A 96 11.80 0.11 -3.48
N GLU A 97 10.79 0.75 -4.08
CA GLU A 97 10.86 2.17 -4.39
C GLU A 97 10.91 3.05 -3.13
N LEU A 98 11.50 4.24 -3.30
CA LEU A 98 11.53 5.27 -2.28
C LEU A 98 10.26 6.10 -2.33
N SER A 99 9.90 6.74 -1.23
CA SER A 99 8.87 7.76 -1.15
C SER A 99 9.40 9.09 -1.66
N ILE A 100 8.50 10.05 -1.82
CA ILE A 100 8.87 11.45 -2.10
C ILE A 100 9.78 12.01 -0.99
N SER A 101 9.64 11.53 0.25
CA SER A 101 10.49 11.91 1.38
C SER A 101 11.80 11.11 1.47
N GLY A 102 12.03 10.13 0.59
CA GLY A 102 13.25 9.30 0.56
C GLY A 102 13.23 8.08 1.49
N ALA A 103 12.10 7.75 2.12
CA ALA A 103 11.92 6.52 2.90
C ALA A 103 11.48 5.36 2.00
N ARG A 104 11.77 4.10 2.32
CA ARG A 104 11.26 2.98 1.49
C ARG A 104 9.76 2.77 1.74
N TYR A 105 9.01 2.37 0.72
CA TYR A 105 7.60 2.01 0.93
C TYR A 105 7.41 0.77 1.82
N SER A 106 8.42 -0.11 1.89
CA SER A 106 8.50 -1.20 2.88
C SER A 106 8.52 -0.73 4.33
N ASP A 107 8.94 0.52 4.59
CA ASP A 107 9.06 1.07 5.94
C ASP A 107 7.76 1.73 6.41
N PHE A 108 6.75 1.85 5.54
CA PHE A 108 5.45 2.43 5.88
C PHE A 108 4.66 1.43 6.72
N ARG A 109 4.07 1.89 7.83
CA ARG A 109 3.39 1.07 8.85
C ARG A 109 2.08 1.70 9.30
#